data_AF-A0A817M7V2-F1
#
_entry.id   AF-A0A817M7V2-F1
#
_cell.length_a   1.000
_cell.length_b   1.000
_cell.length_c   1.000
_cell.angle_alpha   90.00
_cell.angle_beta   90.00
_cell.angle_gamma   90.00
#
_symmetry.space_group_name_H-M   'P 1'
#
loop_
_entity.id
_entity.type
_entity.pdbx_description
1 polymer ?
#
loop_
_entity_poly.entity_id
_entity_poly.type
_entity_poly.pdbx_seq_one_letter_code
_entity_poly.pdbx_strand_id
1 'polypeptide(L)'
;MLGFCCRQYADNEAQLRFTQDFENHYDSHKVIFWYTRDTFLYRLLNKALREQDIDILYSVRYFIRNLHLQFKDYHSKQISTNTTAENEKMITVYRGQLIKNEEFERKIRHNLGGFLSVTSFLSTTMVKQLGAIFSGNGGEIDTQSVLFQIDIKQSVKKFPYANISTESVFCEEEGEILFTMGSVFRILSIQSTGINMWYIHLKLTGEEDKELMKLIEYLTGGFGTFTSEIHLARLLFEMAQYSKAIHFLDIAMQDSQLMENLIVRVYIYNELVDIYSVIGERDKSGEYY
;
A
#
# COMPACT_ATOMS: atom_id res chain seq x y z
N MET A 1 16.66 -10.32 4.06
CA MET A 1 16.49 -8.86 4.19
C MET A 1 17.81 -8.14 4.44
N LEU A 2 18.41 -8.26 5.63
CA LEU A 2 19.56 -7.42 6.03
C LEU A 2 20.78 -7.55 5.12
N GLY A 3 21.15 -8.78 4.70
CA GLY A 3 22.24 -8.98 3.76
C GLY A 3 22.03 -8.34 2.38
N PHE A 4 20.78 -8.15 1.93
CA PHE A 4 20.48 -7.39 0.71
C PHE A 4 20.65 -5.88 0.95
N CYS A 5 20.13 -5.37 2.08
CA CYS A 5 20.28 -3.97 2.46
C CYS A 5 21.76 -3.57 2.62
N CYS A 6 22.58 -4.39 3.27
CA CYS A 6 24.02 -4.13 3.44
C CYS A 6 24.75 -4.01 2.09
N ARG A 7 24.35 -4.79 1.08
CA ARG A 7 24.90 -4.68 -0.28
C ARG A 7 24.43 -3.41 -0.99
N GLN A 8 23.15 -3.07 -0.85
CA GLN A 8 22.56 -1.90 -1.52
C GLN A 8 23.08 -0.58 -0.95
N TYR A 9 23.39 -0.54 0.35
CA TYR A 9 23.88 0.65 1.05
C TYR A 9 25.35 0.55 1.44
N ALA A 10 26.14 -0.29 0.74
CA ALA A 10 27.55 -0.54 1.06
C ALA A 10 28.40 0.74 1.17
N ASP A 11 28.08 1.74 0.33
CA ASP A 11 28.80 3.03 0.29
C ASP A 11 28.21 4.09 1.25
N ASN A 12 27.21 3.74 2.06
CA ASN A 12 26.55 4.67 2.99
C ASN A 12 26.69 4.19 4.44
N GLU A 13 27.77 4.63 5.10
CA GLU A 13 28.08 4.24 6.49
C GLU A 13 26.94 4.53 7.47
N ALA A 14 26.20 5.63 7.29
CA ALA A 14 25.07 5.97 8.16
C ALA A 14 23.94 4.93 8.04
N GLN A 15 23.62 4.51 6.81
CA GLN A 15 22.59 3.48 6.57
C GLN A 15 23.04 2.08 7.01
N LEU A 16 24.34 1.78 6.91
CA LEU A 16 24.90 0.54 7.46
C LEU A 16 24.78 0.49 8.98
N ARG A 17 25.05 1.61 9.68
CA ARG A 17 24.84 1.71 11.13
C ARG A 17 23.37 1.51 11.51
N PHE A 18 22.43 2.08 10.75
CA PHE A 18 21.00 1.83 10.98
C PHE A 18 20.61 0.36 10.72
N THR A 19 21.27 -0.30 9.77
CA THR A 19 21.03 -1.72 9.49
C THR A 19 21.49 -2.59 10.67
N GLN A 20 22.63 -2.27 11.28
CA GLN A 20 23.11 -2.94 12.50
C GLN A 20 22.22 -2.61 13.72
N ASP A 21 21.79 -1.36 13.88
CA ASP A 21 20.87 -0.96 14.94
C ASP A 21 19.54 -1.73 14.85
N PHE A 22 19.00 -1.85 13.64
CA PHE A 22 17.81 -2.66 13.38
C PHE A 22 18.07 -4.14 13.70
N GLU A 23 19.18 -4.73 13.25
CA GLU A 23 19.48 -6.14 13.52
C GLU A 23 19.56 -6.45 15.02
N ASN A 24 20.17 -5.55 15.79
CA ASN A 24 20.39 -5.76 17.23
C ASN A 24 19.17 -5.41 18.10
N HIS A 25 18.32 -4.49 17.66
CA HIS A 25 17.26 -3.91 18.50
C HIS A 25 15.85 -4.01 17.89
N TYR A 26 15.67 -4.69 16.76
CA TYR A 26 14.35 -4.86 16.17
C TYR A 26 13.41 -5.61 17.12
N ASP A 27 12.23 -5.02 17.31
CA ASP A 27 11.14 -5.57 18.10
C ASP A 27 9.86 -5.50 17.25
N SER A 28 9.18 -6.64 17.10
CA SER A 28 7.91 -6.74 16.37
C SER A 28 6.77 -5.95 17.01
N HIS A 29 6.93 -5.47 18.23
CA HIS A 29 5.98 -4.56 18.89
C HIS A 29 6.27 -3.08 18.61
N LYS A 30 7.41 -2.74 17.97
CA LYS A 30 7.81 -1.35 17.65
C LYS A 30 7.96 -1.11 16.15
N VAL A 31 7.21 -1.83 15.33
CA VAL A 31 7.37 -1.86 13.88
C VAL A 31 7.00 -0.51 13.25
N ILE A 32 5.95 0.16 13.77
CA ILE A 32 5.59 1.53 13.37
C ILE A 32 6.76 2.50 13.62
N PHE A 33 7.37 2.45 14.82
CA PHE A 33 8.55 3.28 15.14
C PHE A 33 9.69 3.03 14.14
N TRP A 34 10.03 1.77 13.85
CA TRP A 34 11.06 1.44 12.87
C TRP A 34 10.71 1.90 11.44
N TYR A 35 9.42 1.90 11.10
CA TYR A 35 8.93 2.36 9.80
C TYR A 35 8.95 3.89 9.66
N THR A 36 8.64 4.65 10.71
CA THR A 36 8.56 6.12 10.65
C THR A 36 9.90 6.81 10.85
N ARG A 37 10.91 6.12 11.37
CA ARG A 37 12.30 6.61 11.36
C ARG A 37 12.79 6.77 9.91
N ASP A 38 13.43 7.90 9.62
CA ASP A 38 14.12 8.13 8.34
C ASP A 38 15.37 7.24 8.20
N THR A 39 15.14 5.96 7.96
CA THR A 39 16.15 4.90 7.86
C THR A 39 16.02 4.17 6.53
N PHE A 40 16.94 3.25 6.28
CA PHE A 40 16.94 2.40 5.09
C PHE A 40 15.60 1.69 4.89
N LEU A 41 14.91 1.32 5.98
CA LEU A 41 13.72 0.50 5.93
C LEU A 41 12.52 1.24 5.35
N TYR A 42 12.26 2.46 5.82
CA TYR A 42 11.26 3.37 5.25
C TYR A 42 11.51 3.56 3.75
N ARG A 43 12.75 3.92 3.39
CA ARG A 43 13.13 4.25 2.01
C ARG A 43 13.05 3.04 1.09
N LEU A 44 13.57 1.89 1.54
CA LEU A 44 13.58 0.63 0.81
C LEU A 44 12.15 0.14 0.57
N LEU A 45 11.33 0.07 1.62
CA LEU A 45 9.97 -0.43 1.51
C LEU A 45 9.12 0.45 0.60
N ASN A 46 9.17 1.78 0.78
CA ASN A 46 8.39 2.69 -0.05
C ASN A 46 8.87 2.73 -1.50
N LYS A 47 10.17 2.57 -1.75
CA LYS A 47 10.69 2.41 -3.11
C LYS A 47 10.17 1.13 -3.74
N ALA A 48 10.31 -0.01 -3.06
CA ALA A 48 9.85 -1.31 -3.55
C ALA A 48 8.34 -1.33 -3.82
N LEU A 49 7.53 -0.67 -2.98
CA LEU A 49 6.09 -0.53 -3.21
C LEU A 49 5.76 0.35 -4.42
N ARG A 50 6.52 1.43 -4.67
CA ARG A 50 6.32 2.30 -5.85
C ARG A 50 6.75 1.65 -7.16
N GLU A 51 7.85 0.91 -7.13
CA GLU A 51 8.42 0.23 -8.30
C GLU A 51 7.87 -1.18 -8.49
N GLN A 52 7.03 -1.65 -7.56
CA GLN A 52 6.48 -3.01 -7.55
C GLN A 52 7.60 -4.08 -7.58
N ASP A 53 8.70 -3.83 -6.87
CA ASP A 53 9.83 -4.75 -6.78
C ASP A 53 9.47 -5.94 -5.89
N ILE A 54 8.95 -6.99 -6.51
CA ILE A 54 8.48 -8.20 -5.85
C ILE A 54 9.59 -8.90 -5.05
N ASP A 55 10.85 -8.85 -5.50
CA ASP A 55 11.95 -9.54 -4.81
C ASP A 55 12.26 -8.86 -3.48
N ILE A 56 12.26 -7.53 -3.47
CA ILE A 56 12.42 -6.76 -2.24
C ILE A 56 11.19 -6.94 -1.35
N LEU A 57 9.97 -6.79 -1.88
CA LEU A 57 8.72 -6.94 -1.12
C LEU A 57 8.62 -8.32 -0.46
N TYR A 58 8.96 -9.38 -1.20
CA TYR A 58 9.00 -10.73 -0.67
C TYR A 58 10.10 -10.88 0.39
N SER A 59 11.27 -10.28 0.18
CA SER A 59 12.39 -10.32 1.14
C SER A 59 12.07 -9.62 2.47
N VAL A 60 11.19 -8.62 2.46
CA VAL A 60 10.74 -7.86 3.65
C VAL A 60 9.33 -8.23 4.13
N ARG A 61 8.72 -9.29 3.58
CA ARG A 61 7.32 -9.67 3.82
C ARG A 61 6.95 -9.83 5.29
N TYR A 62 7.84 -10.34 6.12
CA TYR A 62 7.58 -10.48 7.56
C TYR A 62 7.46 -9.13 8.26
N PHE A 63 8.27 -8.15 7.85
CA PHE A 63 8.15 -6.78 8.35
C PHE A 63 6.83 -6.16 7.89
N ILE A 64 6.48 -6.28 6.60
CA ILE A 64 5.19 -5.80 6.06
C ILE A 64 4.01 -6.41 6.83
N ARG A 65 4.06 -7.72 7.09
CA ARG A 65 3.03 -8.44 7.85
C ARG A 65 2.91 -7.89 9.27
N ASN A 66 4.02 -7.72 9.99
CA ASN A 66 3.97 -7.20 11.36
C ASN A 66 3.47 -5.76 11.39
N LEU A 67 3.89 -4.93 10.43
CA LEU A 67 3.42 -3.56 10.29
C LEU A 67 1.90 -3.54 10.07
N HIS A 68 1.41 -4.34 9.13
CA HIS A 68 -0.03 -4.46 8.87
C HIS A 68 -0.83 -4.93 10.09
N LEU A 69 -0.33 -5.93 10.83
CA LEU A 69 -1.00 -6.43 12.04
C LEU A 69 -1.05 -5.37 13.14
N GLN A 70 0.05 -4.64 13.36
CA GLN A 70 0.09 -3.54 14.33
C GLN A 70 -0.87 -2.42 13.92
N PHE A 71 -0.91 -2.07 12.63
CA PHE A 71 -1.88 -1.11 12.08
C PHE A 71 -3.32 -1.52 12.34
N LYS A 72 -3.66 -2.78 12.08
CA LYS A 72 -5.01 -3.31 12.29
C LYS A 72 -5.41 -3.26 13.77
N ASP A 73 -4.49 -3.58 14.66
CA ASP A 73 -4.71 -3.48 16.11
C ASP A 73 -5.00 -2.03 16.54
N TYR A 74 -4.16 -1.07 16.15
CA TYR A 74 -4.34 0.35 16.44
C TYR A 74 -5.66 0.88 15.88
N HIS A 75 -5.96 0.54 14.63
CA HIS A 75 -7.20 0.90 13.96
C HIS A 75 -8.43 0.33 14.67
N SER A 76 -8.36 -0.91 15.16
CA SER A 76 -9.48 -1.52 15.89
C SER A 76 -9.71 -0.84 17.24
N LYS A 77 -8.63 -0.52 17.96
CA LYS A 77 -8.68 0.18 19.25
C LYS A 77 -9.29 1.56 19.13
N GLN A 78 -8.82 2.38 18.18
CA GLN A 78 -9.33 3.74 17.98
C GLN A 78 -10.82 3.77 17.57
N ILE A 79 -11.31 2.75 16.85
CA ILE A 79 -12.72 2.68 16.49
C ILE A 79 -13.55 2.27 17.71
N SER A 80 -13.07 1.29 18.49
CA SER A 80 -13.79 0.75 19.66
C SER A 80 -13.95 1.76 20.80
N THR A 81 -13.03 2.72 20.94
CA THR A 81 -13.13 3.78 21.96
C THR A 81 -14.13 4.88 21.62
N ASN A 82 -14.54 5.00 20.35
CA ASN A 82 -15.48 6.02 19.87
C ASN A 82 -16.94 5.51 19.81
N THR A 83 -17.26 4.39 20.47
CA THR A 83 -18.54 3.66 20.36
C THR A 83 -19.71 4.26 21.16
N THR A 84 -19.73 5.58 21.40
CA THR A 84 -20.89 6.28 21.97
C THR A 84 -21.53 7.20 20.93
N ALA A 85 -22.67 6.78 20.39
CA ALA A 85 -23.68 7.51 19.61
C ALA A 85 -23.27 8.26 18.31
N GLU A 86 -21.99 8.55 18.06
CA GLU A 86 -21.54 9.38 16.93
C GLU A 86 -20.78 8.58 15.85
N ASN A 87 -21.46 7.64 15.18
CA ASN A 87 -20.93 6.94 14.00
C ASN A 87 -20.73 7.85 12.75
N GLU A 88 -20.88 9.16 12.92
CA GLU A 88 -20.76 10.20 11.91
C GLU A 88 -19.50 11.06 12.07
N LYS A 89 -18.68 10.83 13.11
CA LYS A 89 -17.51 11.66 13.35
C LYS A 89 -16.53 11.55 12.18
N MET A 90 -16.30 12.69 11.52
CA MET A 90 -15.32 12.87 10.46
C MET A 90 -14.03 13.40 11.07
N ILE A 91 -12.89 12.87 10.62
CA ILE A 91 -11.56 13.45 10.87
C ILE A 91 -11.07 13.99 9.53
N THR A 92 -10.45 15.17 9.55
CA THR A 92 -9.76 15.71 8.38
C THR A 92 -8.26 15.72 8.64
N VAL A 93 -7.49 15.21 7.69
CA VAL A 93 -6.03 15.20 7.71
C VAL A 93 -5.47 15.83 6.44
N TYR A 94 -4.21 16.21 6.48
CA TYR A 94 -3.55 16.96 5.41
C TYR A 94 -2.25 16.28 4.99
N ARG A 95 -1.93 16.40 3.71
CA ARG A 95 -0.64 15.97 3.15
C ARG A 95 -0.22 16.90 2.03
N GLY A 96 0.94 17.52 2.20
CA GLY A 96 1.61 18.24 1.13
C GLY A 96 2.61 17.36 0.41
N GLN A 97 2.70 17.49 -0.92
CA GLN A 97 3.79 16.93 -1.69
C GLN A 97 3.94 17.63 -3.05
N LEU A 98 5.13 17.50 -3.62
CA LEU A 98 5.43 17.86 -5.00
C LEU A 98 5.14 16.66 -5.90
N ILE A 99 4.41 16.88 -6.99
CA ILE A 99 4.04 15.84 -7.97
C ILE A 99 4.54 16.27 -9.34
N LYS A 100 5.20 15.38 -10.09
CA LYS A 100 5.61 15.68 -11.47
C LYS A 100 4.41 16.08 -12.33
N ASN A 101 4.59 17.05 -13.22
CA ASN A 101 3.51 17.55 -14.08
C ASN A 101 2.84 16.43 -14.87
N GLU A 102 3.62 15.56 -15.51
CA GLU A 102 3.09 14.41 -16.27
C GLU A 102 2.24 13.50 -15.39
N GLU A 103 2.69 13.22 -14.17
CA GLU A 103 1.95 12.38 -13.23
C GLU A 103 0.66 13.05 -12.77
N PHE A 104 0.70 14.36 -12.48
CA PHE A 104 -0.46 15.13 -12.08
C PHE A 104 -1.53 15.19 -13.19
N GLU A 105 -1.13 15.53 -14.42
CA GLU A 105 -2.01 15.59 -15.59
C GLU A 105 -2.67 14.23 -15.86
N ARG A 106 -1.88 13.15 -15.81
CA ARG A 106 -2.36 11.79 -16.13
C ARG A 106 -3.25 11.21 -15.04
N LYS A 107 -2.93 11.40 -13.76
CA LYS A 107 -3.58 10.67 -12.65
C LYS A 107 -4.61 11.49 -11.89
N ILE A 108 -4.48 12.81 -11.88
CA ILE A 108 -5.22 13.67 -10.95
C ILE A 108 -6.09 14.67 -11.69
N ARG A 109 -5.52 15.50 -12.57
CA ARG A 109 -6.16 16.73 -13.06
C ARG A 109 -7.56 16.53 -13.64
N HIS A 110 -7.77 15.43 -14.34
CA HIS A 110 -9.02 15.11 -15.03
C HIS A 110 -9.82 13.99 -14.35
N ASN A 111 -9.48 13.62 -13.11
CA ASN A 111 -10.04 12.47 -12.41
C ASN A 111 -11.04 12.87 -11.30
N LEU A 112 -11.75 13.99 -11.47
CA LEU A 112 -12.77 14.44 -10.53
C LEU A 112 -13.89 13.38 -10.38
N GLY A 113 -14.26 13.03 -9.14
CA GLY A 113 -15.22 11.96 -8.83
C GLY A 113 -14.63 10.55 -8.91
N GLY A 114 -13.46 10.40 -9.53
CA GLY A 114 -12.76 9.12 -9.64
C GLY A 114 -12.00 8.72 -8.38
N PHE A 115 -11.22 7.65 -8.52
CA PHE A 115 -10.43 7.07 -7.43
C PHE A 115 -8.95 7.44 -7.57
N LEU A 116 -8.32 7.70 -6.43
CA LEU A 116 -6.88 7.83 -6.26
C LEU A 116 -6.42 6.78 -5.26
N SER A 117 -5.52 5.89 -5.65
CA SER A 117 -4.91 4.90 -4.76
C SER A 117 -3.46 5.24 -4.45
N VAL A 118 -3.01 4.85 -3.26
CA VAL A 118 -1.61 4.98 -2.84
C VAL A 118 -0.96 3.60 -2.76
N THR A 119 0.20 3.44 -3.38
CA THR A 119 0.92 2.15 -3.40
C THR A 119 1.72 1.93 -2.11
N SER A 120 2.20 3.01 -1.49
CA SER A 120 2.90 3.00 -0.21
C SER A 120 1.98 3.34 0.95
N PHE A 121 2.48 3.18 2.19
CA PHE A 121 1.81 3.80 3.33
C PHE A 121 1.82 5.32 3.17
N LEU A 122 0.72 5.96 3.54
CA LEU A 122 0.53 7.39 3.34
C LEU A 122 0.59 8.12 4.69
N SER A 123 1.69 8.82 4.94
CA SER A 123 1.80 9.68 6.13
C SER A 123 1.04 11.00 5.88
N THR A 124 0.29 11.42 6.89
CA THR A 124 -0.54 12.63 6.90
C THR A 124 -0.52 13.25 8.29
N THR A 125 -0.90 14.52 8.39
CA THR A 125 -0.92 15.29 9.63
C THR A 125 -2.31 15.86 9.89
N MET A 126 -2.73 15.94 11.16
CA MET A 126 -3.93 16.70 11.53
C MET A 126 -3.72 18.22 11.44
N VAL A 127 -2.47 18.69 11.32
CA VAL A 127 -2.11 20.11 11.31
C VAL A 127 -2.01 20.62 9.87
N LYS A 128 -3.00 21.41 9.45
CA LYS A 128 -3.06 21.97 8.09
C LYS A 128 -1.80 22.76 7.70
N GLN A 129 -1.22 23.53 8.63
CA GLN A 129 -0.02 24.31 8.34
C GLN A 129 1.18 23.42 7.99
N LEU A 130 1.38 22.32 8.73
CA LEU A 130 2.44 21.35 8.43
C LEU A 130 2.23 20.73 7.06
N GLY A 131 1.00 20.30 6.76
CA GLY A 131 0.64 19.81 5.42
C GLY A 131 0.96 20.81 4.31
N ALA A 132 0.63 22.09 4.50
CA ALA A 132 0.93 23.14 3.53
C ALA A 132 2.44 23.37 3.35
N ILE A 133 3.23 23.36 4.43
CA ILE A 133 4.70 23.47 4.35
C ILE A 133 5.28 22.36 3.47
N PHE A 134 4.82 21.11 3.65
CA PHE A 134 5.28 19.98 2.85
C PHE A 134 4.87 20.01 1.38
N SER A 135 3.87 20.83 1.00
CA SER A 135 3.48 20.97 -0.41
C SER A 135 4.49 21.78 -1.23
N GLY A 136 5.34 22.56 -0.57
CA GLY A 136 6.27 23.48 -1.22
C GLY A 136 5.61 24.81 -1.57
N ASN A 137 6.29 25.59 -2.42
CA ASN A 137 5.86 26.95 -2.79
C ASN A 137 5.45 27.09 -4.27
N GLY A 138 5.32 25.98 -4.99
CA GLY A 138 4.99 25.97 -6.43
C GLY A 138 6.10 26.47 -7.35
N GLY A 139 7.32 26.67 -6.83
CA GLY A 139 8.46 27.23 -7.57
C GLY A 139 9.37 26.20 -8.24
N GLU A 140 9.16 24.90 -8.02
CA GLU A 140 9.96 23.86 -8.68
C GLU A 140 9.56 23.68 -10.15
N ILE A 141 10.58 23.45 -10.98
CA ILE A 141 10.39 23.18 -12.40
C ILE A 141 9.84 21.76 -12.58
N ASP A 142 8.89 21.63 -13.48
CA ASP A 142 8.26 20.36 -13.87
C ASP A 142 7.47 19.64 -12.76
N THR A 143 7.10 20.36 -11.71
CA THR A 143 6.27 19.82 -10.62
C THR A 143 5.09 20.75 -10.29
N GLN A 144 4.04 20.15 -9.74
CA GLN A 144 2.92 20.82 -9.11
C GLN A 144 3.03 20.68 -7.59
N SER A 145 2.87 21.79 -6.87
CA SER A 145 2.70 21.80 -5.42
C SER A 145 1.27 21.38 -5.10
N VAL A 146 1.09 20.29 -4.37
CA VAL A 146 -0.24 19.75 -4.08
C VAL A 146 -0.44 19.62 -2.57
N LEU A 147 -1.54 20.19 -2.09
CA LEU A 147 -2.05 19.96 -0.74
C LEU A 147 -3.32 19.12 -0.81
N PHE A 148 -3.22 17.89 -0.32
CA PHE A 148 -4.37 17.03 -0.09
C PHE A 148 -5.02 17.37 1.25
N GLN A 149 -6.34 17.53 1.24
CA GLN A 149 -7.20 17.48 2.40
C GLN A 149 -8.01 16.19 2.33
N ILE A 150 -7.91 15.32 3.33
CA ILE A 150 -8.48 13.98 3.31
C ILE A 150 -9.48 13.84 4.44
N ASP A 151 -10.75 13.59 4.11
CA ASP A 151 -11.79 13.31 5.08
C ASP A 151 -11.91 11.80 5.33
N ILE A 152 -11.92 11.44 6.61
CA ILE A 152 -11.97 10.08 7.11
C ILE A 152 -13.24 9.93 7.93
N LYS A 153 -14.14 9.05 7.50
CA LYS A 153 -15.25 8.62 8.34
C LYS A 153 -14.72 7.56 9.30
N GLN A 154 -14.82 7.79 10.61
CA GLN A 154 -14.22 6.89 11.61
C GLN A 154 -14.78 5.46 11.60
N SER A 155 -15.94 5.23 10.97
CA SER A 155 -16.54 3.91 10.85
C SER A 155 -16.01 3.05 9.70
N VAL A 156 -15.14 3.58 8.83
CA VAL A 156 -14.54 2.83 7.72
C VAL A 156 -13.68 1.69 8.28
N LYS A 157 -13.86 0.45 7.79
CA LYS A 157 -13.03 -0.69 8.22
C LYS A 157 -12.14 -1.23 7.10
N LYS A 158 -12.52 -0.98 5.85
CA LYS A 158 -11.86 -1.53 4.66
C LYS A 158 -10.39 -1.15 4.54
N PHE A 159 -10.07 0.11 4.80
CA PHE A 159 -8.71 0.63 4.73
C PHE A 159 -8.26 1.11 6.11
N PRO A 160 -7.53 0.27 6.87
CA PRO A 160 -6.99 0.65 8.16
C PRO A 160 -6.11 1.90 8.07
N TYR A 161 -6.35 2.81 9.01
CA TYR A 161 -5.50 3.96 9.30
C TYR A 161 -5.19 3.97 10.80
N ALA A 162 -4.10 4.59 11.23
CA ALA A 162 -3.79 4.70 12.65
C ALA A 162 -3.29 6.09 12.96
N ASN A 163 -3.79 6.67 14.05
CA ASN A 163 -3.07 7.74 14.74
C ASN A 163 -1.85 7.13 15.41
N ILE A 164 -0.67 7.55 14.95
CA ILE A 164 0.63 7.02 15.40
C ILE A 164 1.44 8.09 16.14
N SER A 165 0.80 9.18 16.54
CA SER A 165 1.43 10.29 17.26
C SER A 165 2.25 9.87 18.47
N THR A 166 1.85 8.80 19.17
CA THR A 166 2.54 8.30 20.37
C THR A 166 3.71 7.35 20.07
N GLU A 167 3.73 6.76 18.87
CA GLU A 167 4.73 5.75 18.47
C GLU A 167 5.69 6.27 17.39
N SER A 168 5.31 7.37 16.73
CA SER A 168 6.13 8.05 15.73
C SER A 168 7.30 8.75 16.39
N VAL A 169 8.39 8.87 15.64
CA VAL A 169 9.60 9.60 16.04
C VAL A 169 9.31 11.09 16.21
N PHE A 170 8.29 11.60 15.52
CA PHE A 170 7.90 13.01 15.51
C PHE A 170 6.93 13.40 16.64
N CYS A 171 6.52 12.43 17.48
CA CYS A 171 5.66 12.63 18.66
C CYS A 171 4.32 13.34 18.35
N GLU A 172 3.61 13.77 19.40
CA GLU A 172 2.24 14.32 19.31
C GLU A 172 2.11 15.64 18.55
N GLU A 173 3.21 16.37 18.34
CA GLU A 173 3.21 17.71 17.74
C GLU A 173 2.73 17.69 16.29
N GLU A 174 3.01 16.62 15.54
CA GLU A 174 2.57 16.49 14.14
C GLU A 174 1.16 15.92 14.00
N GLY A 175 0.61 15.30 15.04
CA GLY A 175 -0.69 14.62 14.97
C GLY A 175 -0.73 13.60 13.82
N GLU A 176 0.32 12.79 13.67
CA GLU A 176 0.53 11.96 12.50
C GLU A 176 -0.53 10.84 12.42
N ILE A 177 -1.20 10.78 11.27
CA ILE A 177 -2.09 9.68 10.88
C ILE A 177 -1.50 9.00 9.65
N LEU A 178 -1.27 7.70 9.77
CA LEU A 178 -0.69 6.88 8.73
C LEU A 178 -1.76 5.95 8.16
N PHE A 179 -1.88 5.88 6.83
CA PHE A 179 -2.78 4.96 6.14
C PHE A 179 -2.02 3.74 5.64
N THR A 180 -2.68 2.58 5.63
CA THR A 180 -2.11 1.36 5.03
C THR A 180 -1.85 1.53 3.53
N MET A 181 -0.87 0.78 3.03
CA MET A 181 -0.68 0.61 1.57
C MET A 181 -1.96 0.14 0.88
N GLY A 182 -2.18 0.58 -0.36
CA GLY A 182 -3.36 0.24 -1.14
C GLY A 182 -4.62 1.00 -0.74
N SER A 183 -4.54 1.97 0.18
CA SER A 183 -5.68 2.82 0.54
C SER A 183 -6.21 3.55 -0.69
N VAL A 184 -7.54 3.58 -0.83
CA VAL A 184 -8.22 4.21 -1.96
C VAL A 184 -9.04 5.40 -1.48
N PHE A 185 -8.91 6.50 -2.19
CA PHE A 185 -9.59 7.76 -1.92
C PHE A 185 -10.45 8.16 -3.11
N ARG A 186 -11.58 8.80 -2.85
CA ARG A 186 -12.41 9.43 -3.87
C ARG A 186 -12.07 10.91 -3.96
N ILE A 187 -11.85 11.40 -5.19
CA ILE A 187 -11.55 12.82 -5.44
C ILE A 187 -12.85 13.60 -5.46
N LEU A 188 -13.07 14.46 -4.46
CA LEU A 188 -14.28 15.27 -4.32
C LEU A 188 -14.15 16.63 -5.00
N SER A 189 -12.98 17.24 -4.96
CA SER A 189 -12.71 18.48 -5.68
C SER A 189 -11.23 18.65 -6.01
N ILE A 190 -10.97 19.41 -7.08
CA ILE A 190 -9.64 19.79 -7.54
C ILE A 190 -9.69 21.29 -7.80
N GLN A 191 -8.92 22.07 -7.04
CA GLN A 191 -8.92 23.53 -7.12
C GLN A 191 -7.50 24.04 -7.29
N SER A 192 -7.29 24.96 -8.24
CA SER A 192 -6.05 25.71 -8.34
C SER A 192 -6.18 27.00 -7.54
N THR A 193 -5.18 27.30 -6.71
CA THR A 193 -5.09 28.57 -5.98
C THR A 193 -4.17 29.59 -6.64
N GLY A 194 -3.79 29.36 -7.90
CA GLY A 194 -2.87 30.22 -8.65
C GLY A 194 -1.55 29.51 -8.95
N ILE A 195 -0.42 30.14 -8.62
CA ILE A 195 0.94 29.74 -9.01
C ILE A 195 1.23 28.29 -8.60
N ASN A 196 1.03 27.35 -9.54
CA ASN A 196 1.36 25.92 -9.45
C ASN A 196 0.99 25.21 -8.13
N MET A 197 -0.03 25.72 -7.43
CA MET A 197 -0.51 25.15 -6.18
C MET A 197 -1.94 24.66 -6.34
N TRP A 198 -2.15 23.41 -5.96
CA TRP A 198 -3.43 22.73 -6.06
C TRP A 198 -3.89 22.23 -4.71
N TYR A 199 -5.18 22.46 -4.45
CA TYR A 199 -5.90 21.94 -3.31
C TYR A 199 -6.80 20.82 -3.80
N ILE A 200 -6.60 19.63 -3.23
CA ILE A 200 -7.34 18.44 -3.62
C ILE A 200 -8.06 17.92 -2.40
N HIS A 201 -9.38 17.86 -2.50
CA HIS A 201 -10.22 17.29 -1.47
C HIS A 201 -10.47 15.83 -1.79
N LEU A 202 -10.06 14.97 -0.87
CA LEU A 202 -10.20 13.54 -0.92
C LEU A 202 -11.12 13.06 0.20
N LYS A 203 -11.79 11.94 -0.04
CA LYS A 203 -12.48 11.18 1.00
C LYS A 203 -11.96 9.76 1.00
N LEU A 204 -11.59 9.23 2.18
CA LEU A 204 -11.29 7.80 2.32
C LEU A 204 -12.52 6.99 1.96
N THR A 205 -12.37 6.08 1.00
CA THR A 205 -13.46 5.19 0.59
C THR A 205 -13.68 4.10 1.63
N GLY A 206 -14.91 3.59 1.71
CA GLY A 206 -15.29 2.53 2.65
C GLY A 206 -16.15 1.47 1.99
N GLU A 207 -16.69 0.57 2.81
CA GLU A 207 -17.59 -0.50 2.39
C GLU A 207 -18.90 0.03 1.78
N GLU A 208 -19.29 1.27 2.10
CA GLU A 208 -20.48 1.91 1.55
C GLU A 208 -20.30 2.37 0.09
N ASP A 209 -19.07 2.44 -0.42
CA ASP A 209 -18.78 2.93 -1.76
C ASP A 209 -19.06 1.84 -2.82
N LYS A 210 -20.29 1.85 -3.33
CA LYS A 210 -20.78 0.84 -4.30
C LYS A 210 -19.95 0.77 -5.59
N GLU A 211 -19.41 1.90 -6.05
CA GLU A 211 -18.61 1.92 -7.27
C GLU A 211 -17.25 1.27 -7.06
N LEU A 212 -16.62 1.55 -5.92
CA LEU A 212 -15.38 0.86 -5.55
C LEU A 212 -15.61 -0.63 -5.37
N MET A 213 -16.72 -1.04 -4.74
CA MET A 213 -17.02 -2.46 -4.54
C MET A 213 -17.19 -3.20 -5.87
N LYS A 214 -17.90 -2.62 -6.83
CA LYS A 214 -18.04 -3.18 -8.18
C LYS A 214 -16.71 -3.26 -8.92
N LEU A 215 -15.87 -2.22 -8.79
CA LEU A 215 -14.54 -2.23 -9.41
C LEU A 215 -13.67 -3.35 -8.82
N ILE A 216 -13.67 -3.51 -7.50
CA ILE A 216 -12.92 -4.59 -6.85
C ILE A 216 -13.44 -5.95 -7.28
N GLU A 217 -14.76 -6.16 -7.31
CA GLU A 217 -15.36 -7.42 -7.77
C GLU A 217 -14.99 -7.75 -9.22
N TYR A 218 -14.99 -6.75 -10.10
CA TYR A 218 -14.55 -6.90 -11.48
C TYR A 218 -13.06 -7.27 -11.57
N LEU A 219 -12.19 -6.55 -10.83
CA LEU A 219 -10.74 -6.78 -10.84
C LEU A 219 -10.35 -8.13 -10.20
N THR A 220 -11.11 -8.62 -9.22
CA THR A 220 -10.88 -9.93 -8.61
C THR A 220 -11.61 -11.07 -9.33
N GLY A 221 -12.32 -10.77 -10.43
CA GLY A 221 -13.07 -11.75 -11.22
C GLY A 221 -14.19 -12.46 -10.46
N GLY A 222 -14.68 -11.88 -9.36
CA GLY A 222 -15.67 -12.53 -8.48
C GLY A 222 -15.14 -13.75 -7.72
N PHE A 223 -13.85 -14.08 -7.84
CA PHE A 223 -13.23 -15.25 -7.21
C PHE A 223 -12.76 -14.94 -5.77
N GLY A 224 -13.73 -14.59 -4.92
CA GLY A 224 -13.51 -14.20 -3.53
C GLY A 224 -13.08 -15.33 -2.57
N THR A 225 -12.84 -16.54 -3.07
CA THR A 225 -12.65 -17.75 -2.24
C THR A 225 -11.31 -18.46 -2.43
N PHE A 226 -10.40 -17.94 -3.26
CA PHE A 226 -9.08 -18.55 -3.41
C PHE A 226 -8.11 -18.08 -2.30
N THR A 227 -7.07 -18.89 -2.06
CA THR A 227 -6.03 -18.55 -1.09
C THR A 227 -5.15 -17.41 -1.57
N SER A 228 -4.45 -16.78 -0.64
CA SER A 228 -3.52 -15.67 -0.90
C SER A 228 -2.46 -15.99 -1.95
N GLU A 229 -2.01 -17.24 -2.03
CA GLU A 229 -0.99 -17.75 -2.94
C GLU A 229 -1.50 -17.74 -4.39
N ILE A 230 -2.75 -18.15 -4.60
CA ILE A 230 -3.39 -18.19 -5.93
C ILE A 230 -3.62 -16.76 -6.44
N HIS A 231 -4.13 -15.87 -5.58
CA HIS A 231 -4.29 -14.45 -5.96
C HIS A 231 -2.94 -13.79 -6.26
N LEU A 232 -1.91 -14.11 -5.49
CA LEU A 232 -0.56 -13.61 -5.73
C LEU A 232 0.02 -14.15 -7.04
N ALA A 233 -0.15 -15.45 -7.32
CA ALA A 233 0.29 -16.05 -8.58
C ALA A 233 -0.37 -15.38 -9.78
N ARG A 234 -1.69 -15.14 -9.73
CA ARG A 234 -2.41 -14.42 -10.79
C ARG A 234 -1.88 -13.01 -10.99
N LEU A 235 -1.65 -12.27 -9.90
CA LEU A 235 -1.06 -10.94 -9.98
C LEU A 235 0.33 -10.98 -10.64
N LEU A 236 1.17 -11.96 -10.29
CA LEU A 236 2.50 -12.14 -10.86
C LEU A 236 2.44 -12.49 -12.35
N PHE A 237 1.45 -13.28 -12.77
CA PHE A 237 1.20 -13.57 -14.17
C PHE A 237 0.86 -12.30 -14.97
N GLU A 238 -0.07 -11.47 -14.47
CA GLU A 238 -0.43 -10.18 -15.09
C GLU A 238 0.76 -9.21 -15.17
N MET A 239 1.71 -9.33 -14.23
CA MET A 239 2.97 -8.57 -14.23
C MET A 239 4.08 -9.20 -15.10
N ALA A 240 3.77 -10.24 -15.88
CA ALA A 240 4.71 -11.02 -16.69
C ALA A 240 5.86 -11.68 -15.89
N GLN A 241 5.66 -11.91 -14.59
CA GLN A 241 6.62 -12.57 -13.69
C GLN A 241 6.35 -14.09 -13.64
N TYR A 242 6.36 -14.73 -14.81
CA TYR A 242 5.88 -16.11 -15.02
C TYR A 242 6.52 -17.15 -14.10
N SER A 243 7.84 -17.12 -13.93
CA SER A 243 8.53 -18.09 -13.07
C SER A 243 8.13 -17.98 -11.60
N LYS A 244 7.85 -16.75 -11.12
CA LYS A 244 7.37 -16.53 -9.75
C LYS A 244 5.90 -16.94 -9.62
N ALA A 245 5.08 -16.68 -10.63
CA ALA A 245 3.69 -17.13 -10.67
C ALA A 245 3.60 -18.66 -10.54
N ILE A 246 4.39 -19.40 -11.33
CA ILE A 246 4.49 -20.87 -11.24
C ILE A 246 4.89 -21.30 -9.83
N HIS A 247 5.93 -20.69 -9.26
CA HIS A 247 6.39 -21.03 -7.92
C HIS A 247 5.29 -20.94 -6.84
N PHE A 248 4.45 -19.91 -6.88
CA PHE A 248 3.33 -19.78 -5.93
C PHE A 248 2.18 -20.74 -6.20
N LEU A 249 1.93 -21.10 -7.47
CA LEU A 249 0.97 -22.16 -7.81
C LEU A 249 1.47 -23.53 -7.31
N ASP A 250 2.76 -23.82 -7.46
CA ASP A 250 3.38 -25.06 -6.94
C ASP A 250 3.27 -25.14 -5.41
N ILE A 251 3.45 -24.02 -4.70
CA ILE A 251 3.23 -23.96 -3.25
C ILE A 251 1.76 -24.25 -2.92
N ALA A 252 0.81 -23.64 -3.65
CA ALA A 252 -0.61 -23.88 -3.44
C ALA A 252 -0.98 -25.36 -3.70
N MET A 253 -0.34 -26.01 -4.67
CA MET A 253 -0.56 -27.44 -4.97
C MET A 253 -0.06 -28.39 -3.86
N GLN A 254 0.87 -27.95 -3.02
CA GLN A 254 1.37 -28.76 -1.89
C GLN A 254 0.39 -28.79 -0.71
N ASP A 255 -0.60 -27.89 -0.69
CA ASP A 255 -1.65 -27.89 0.34
C ASP A 255 -2.73 -28.93 0.00
N SER A 256 -2.67 -30.08 0.67
CA SER A 256 -3.62 -31.17 0.48
C SER A 256 -5.08 -30.76 0.72
N GLN A 257 -5.35 -29.89 1.69
CA GLN A 257 -6.70 -29.45 2.01
C GLN A 257 -7.25 -28.53 0.91
N LEU A 258 -6.39 -27.70 0.32
CA LEU A 258 -6.74 -26.85 -0.80
C LEU A 258 -7.04 -27.66 -2.07
N MET A 259 -6.24 -28.69 -2.33
CA MET A 259 -6.33 -29.52 -3.54
C MET A 259 -7.49 -30.54 -3.52
N GLU A 260 -8.14 -30.75 -2.37
CA GLU A 260 -9.42 -31.47 -2.28
C GLU A 260 -10.56 -30.70 -2.95
N ASN A 261 -10.47 -29.36 -3.03
CA ASN A 261 -11.47 -28.54 -3.70
C ASN A 261 -11.28 -28.59 -5.22
N LEU A 262 -12.21 -29.25 -5.91
CA LEU A 262 -12.19 -29.42 -7.36
C LEU A 262 -12.10 -28.09 -8.13
N ILE A 263 -12.81 -27.05 -7.68
CA ILE A 263 -12.83 -25.74 -8.34
C ILE A 263 -11.43 -25.10 -8.26
N VAL A 264 -10.81 -25.18 -7.08
CA VAL A 264 -9.47 -24.64 -6.86
C VAL A 264 -8.43 -25.38 -7.70
N ARG A 265 -8.50 -26.71 -7.73
CA ARG A 265 -7.58 -27.53 -8.51
C ARG A 265 -7.67 -27.24 -10.01
N VAL A 266 -8.89 -27.17 -10.56
CA VAL A 266 -9.11 -26.82 -11.98
C VAL A 266 -8.58 -25.41 -12.27
N TYR A 267 -8.80 -24.46 -11.35
CA TYR A 267 -8.29 -23.11 -11.50
C TYR A 267 -6.75 -23.08 -11.57
N ILE A 268 -6.07 -23.73 -10.62
CA ILE A 268 -4.60 -23.81 -10.60
C ILE A 268 -4.06 -24.43 -11.88
N TYR A 269 -4.66 -25.52 -12.37
CA TYR A 269 -4.23 -26.18 -13.60
C TYR A 269 -4.43 -25.30 -14.82
N ASN A 270 -5.58 -24.63 -14.94
CA ASN A 270 -5.81 -23.69 -16.05
C ASN A 270 -4.80 -22.53 -16.04
N GLU A 271 -4.49 -21.96 -14.86
CA GLU A 271 -3.46 -20.92 -14.76
C GLU A 271 -2.07 -21.44 -15.17
N LEU A 272 -1.69 -22.66 -14.78
CA LEU A 272 -0.44 -23.27 -15.22
C LEU A 272 -0.41 -23.51 -16.73
N VAL A 273 -1.50 -24.00 -17.33
CA VAL A 273 -1.64 -24.15 -18.78
C VAL A 273 -1.45 -22.82 -19.49
N ASP A 274 -2.11 -21.76 -19.02
CA ASP A 274 -2.00 -20.41 -19.58
C ASP A 274 -0.57 -19.89 -19.49
N ILE A 275 0.07 -20.01 -18.31
CA ILE A 275 1.45 -19.58 -18.11
C ILE A 275 2.42 -20.36 -19.00
N TYR A 276 2.35 -21.70 -19.01
CA TYR A 276 3.24 -22.56 -19.80
C TYR A 276 3.05 -22.34 -21.31
N SER A 277 1.82 -22.08 -21.75
CA SER A 277 1.51 -21.70 -23.13
C SER A 277 2.16 -20.36 -23.51
N VAL A 278 2.11 -19.37 -22.63
CA VAL A 278 2.71 -18.04 -22.86
C VAL A 278 4.23 -18.12 -22.94
N ILE A 279 4.89 -18.90 -22.08
CA ILE A 279 6.37 -19.05 -22.09
C ILE A 279 6.88 -20.03 -23.16
N GLY A 280 5.99 -20.73 -23.88
CA GLY A 280 6.33 -21.64 -24.98
C GLY A 280 6.70 -23.06 -24.55
N GLU A 281 6.52 -23.43 -23.29
CA GLU A 281 6.79 -24.77 -22.76
C GLU A 281 5.58 -25.70 -22.93
N ARG A 282 5.28 -26.04 -24.19
CA ARG A 282 4.06 -26.79 -24.56
C ARG A 282 3.99 -28.20 -23.96
N ASP A 283 5.12 -28.85 -23.75
CA ASP A 283 5.16 -30.19 -23.14
C ASP A 283 4.63 -30.16 -21.71
N LYS A 284 5.05 -29.17 -20.91
CA LYS A 284 4.54 -28.98 -19.54
C LYS A 284 3.10 -28.51 -19.53
N SER A 285 2.70 -27.66 -20.47
CA SER A 285 1.29 -27.29 -20.62
C SER A 285 0.37 -28.50 -20.84
N GLY A 286 0.85 -29.55 -21.52
CA GLY A 286 0.09 -30.78 -21.74
C GLY A 286 -0.07 -31.66 -20.49
N GLU A 287 0.74 -31.46 -19.45
CA GLU A 287 0.66 -32.22 -18.19
C GLU A 287 -0.53 -31.81 -17.31
N TYR A 288 -1.08 -30.61 -17.55
CA TYR A 288 -2.15 -30.00 -16.74
C TYR A 288 -3.49 -29.91 -17.50
N TYR A 289 -3.59 -30.52 -18.68
CA TYR A 289 -4.81 -30.60 -19.51
C TYR A 289 -5.58 -31.89 -19.24
#